data_AF-A0A832D4W7-F1
#
_entry.id   AF-A0A832D4W7-F1
#
_cell.length_a   1.000
_cell.length_b   1.000
_cell.length_c   1.000
_cell.angle_alpha   90.00
_cell.angle_beta   90.00
_cell.angle_gamma   90.00
#
_symmetry.space_group_name_H-M   'P 1'
#
loop_
_entity.id
_entity.type
_entity.pdbx_description
1 polymer ?
#
loop_
_entity_poly.entity_id
_entity_poly.type
_entity_poly.pdbx_seq_one_letter_code
_entity_poly.pdbx_strand_id
1 'polypeptide(L)'
;MVTQVQPWTQGVVLQSQYRMLKGYSSIFRIRANAYDVLNDTEAAVYQDVQLALVPIFQFAVFYNLDLEVFPGANMDMRGPVHCNRDIYAGSEPQATLTFYDLVTMVGRLYNTRKWGTPMKAPVFSGRPSPGYQLNVSSLNLPIGTDNTPEAVREVVEPPQGSENLNSLIAQQRFYNICDVVVEVYTNDVVIKGGKLSPGSAATIPWQQASNWISTNKTFYDQREKKTVVLTEIDVGKFNNWATNNNPIANSVRAAQGRYINSLYVIDKRPRTDVQLPAVRLVNGSVLPPSGLTVVTPNPLYVKGNYNAYGASVGSTNTANTKPAALISDAITILSGSWDDSRSSSSSCSSRVASDTTVNAAIMAGIVETVGSDYSGGLENLPRFLENWSGKVFTYNGSMVVMYPSQYATNKWPRTGDVYNPPTRRWSFDLNFTDPSKLPPLTPQVRAVVRVKWATIAPDES
;
A
#
# COMPACT_ATOMS: atom_id res chain seq x y z
N MET A 1 -12.41 -36.65 4.86
CA MET A 1 -13.08 -35.76 5.84
C MET A 1 -12.24 -34.49 6.03
N VAL A 2 -12.86 -33.32 6.22
CA VAL A 2 -12.15 -32.08 6.57
C VAL A 2 -12.66 -31.56 7.92
N THR A 3 -11.75 -31.33 8.86
CA THR A 3 -12.08 -30.84 10.21
C THR A 3 -11.20 -29.66 10.60
N GLN A 4 -11.78 -28.62 11.21
CA GLN A 4 -11.00 -27.55 11.82
C GLN A 4 -10.38 -28.06 13.12
N VAL A 5 -9.04 -28.06 13.20
CA VAL A 5 -8.30 -28.56 14.37
C VAL A 5 -7.72 -27.43 15.23
N GLN A 6 -7.66 -26.22 14.69
CA GLN A 6 -7.36 -25.00 15.46
C GLN A 6 -8.32 -23.89 15.05
N PRO A 7 -8.87 -23.11 16.00
CA PRO A 7 -9.73 -21.98 15.68
C PRO A 7 -8.95 -20.87 14.96
N TRP A 8 -9.68 -20.03 14.24
CA TRP A 8 -9.08 -18.85 13.65
C TRP A 8 -8.53 -17.90 14.72
N THR A 9 -7.25 -17.54 14.60
CA THR A 9 -6.54 -16.73 15.58
C THR A 9 -5.71 -15.65 14.89
N GLN A 10 -5.74 -14.42 15.42
CA GLN A 10 -5.00 -13.28 14.89
C GLN A 10 -3.55 -13.27 15.37
N GLY A 11 -2.63 -12.82 14.50
CA GLY A 11 -1.24 -12.59 14.87
C GLY A 11 -0.39 -13.85 15.04
N VAL A 12 -0.88 -14.99 14.54
CA VAL A 12 -0.18 -16.27 14.59
C VAL A 12 1.03 -16.20 13.66
N VAL A 13 2.21 -16.55 14.19
CA VAL A 13 3.40 -16.79 13.36
C VAL A 13 3.11 -17.98 12.46
N LEU A 14 3.21 -17.78 11.15
CA LEU A 14 2.86 -18.81 10.18
C LEU A 14 3.91 -19.93 10.15
N GLN A 15 3.53 -21.07 9.60
CA GLN A 15 4.42 -22.23 9.58
C GLN A 15 5.26 -22.33 8.30
N SER A 16 6.18 -23.30 8.28
CA SER A 16 7.00 -23.67 7.11
C SER A 16 7.74 -22.48 6.45
N GLN A 17 7.41 -22.14 5.21
CA GLN A 17 8.08 -21.11 4.41
C GLN A 17 7.72 -19.68 4.81
N TYR A 18 6.71 -19.49 5.67
CA TYR A 18 6.24 -18.17 6.11
C TYR A 18 6.51 -17.89 7.59
N ARG A 19 7.47 -18.59 8.23
CA ARG A 19 7.81 -18.46 9.67
C ARG A 19 8.21 -17.06 10.15
N MET A 20 8.45 -16.12 9.24
CA MET A 20 8.74 -14.73 9.58
C MET A 20 7.52 -13.81 9.46
N LEU A 21 6.39 -14.34 8.98
CA LEU A 21 5.16 -13.61 8.79
C LEU A 21 4.16 -13.98 9.88
N LYS A 22 3.32 -13.01 10.22
CA LYS A 22 2.15 -13.20 11.08
C LYS A 22 0.88 -13.03 10.26
N GLY A 23 -0.16 -13.76 10.65
CA GLY A 23 -1.44 -13.66 9.98
C GLY A 23 -2.62 -14.01 10.87
N TYR A 24 -3.82 -13.80 10.32
CA TYR A 24 -5.04 -14.44 10.82
C TYR A 24 -5.07 -15.85 10.24
N SER A 25 -4.98 -16.89 11.08
CA SER A 25 -4.85 -18.25 10.56
C SER A 25 -5.64 -19.28 11.35
N SER A 26 -5.94 -20.40 10.69
CA SER A 26 -6.59 -21.59 11.22
C SER A 26 -5.96 -22.83 10.60
N ILE A 27 -5.93 -23.95 11.33
CA ILE A 27 -5.46 -25.23 10.81
C ILE A 27 -6.66 -26.15 10.57
N PHE A 28 -6.70 -26.73 9.37
CA PHE A 28 -7.66 -27.73 8.95
C PHE A 28 -6.93 -29.04 8.70
N ARG A 29 -7.51 -30.14 9.17
CA ARG A 29 -7.05 -31.50 8.90
C ARG A 29 -7.87 -32.10 7.77
N ILE A 30 -7.19 -32.57 6.74
CA ILE A 30 -7.77 -33.33 5.63
C ILE A 30 -7.39 -34.79 5.84
N ARG A 31 -8.37 -35.66 6.08
CA ARG A 31 -8.19 -37.12 6.19
C ARG A 31 -8.69 -37.83 4.94
N ALA A 32 -7.93 -38.82 4.48
CA ALA A 32 -8.28 -39.70 3.38
C ALA A 32 -8.04 -41.16 3.79
N ASN A 33 -9.04 -42.00 3.54
CA ASN A 33 -8.99 -43.45 3.79
C ASN A 33 -9.09 -44.18 2.45
N ALA A 34 -8.38 -45.28 2.33
CA ALA A 34 -8.47 -46.20 1.19
C ALA A 34 -8.72 -47.60 1.73
N TYR A 35 -9.72 -48.27 1.16
CA TYR A 35 -10.12 -49.62 1.53
C TYR A 35 -10.10 -50.53 0.30
N ASP A 36 -9.34 -51.63 0.39
CA ASP A 36 -9.32 -52.70 -0.60
C ASP A 36 -10.34 -53.77 -0.22
N VAL A 37 -11.45 -53.79 -0.97
CA VAL A 37 -12.57 -54.70 -0.75
C VAL A 37 -12.20 -56.17 -1.00
N LEU A 38 -11.23 -56.45 -1.89
CA LEU A 38 -10.88 -57.83 -2.26
C LEU A 38 -9.96 -58.49 -1.24
N ASN A 39 -9.10 -57.70 -0.61
CA ASN A 39 -8.07 -58.19 0.32
C ASN A 39 -8.30 -57.75 1.78
N ASP A 40 -9.45 -57.13 2.09
CA ASP A 40 -9.84 -56.65 3.43
C ASP A 40 -8.71 -55.84 4.11
N THR A 41 -8.17 -54.86 3.38
CA THR A 41 -7.04 -54.05 3.84
C THR A 41 -7.41 -52.57 3.80
N GLU A 42 -7.11 -51.84 4.86
CA GLU A 42 -7.36 -50.40 4.95
C GLU A 42 -6.09 -49.61 5.27
N ALA A 43 -6.00 -48.41 4.72
CA ALA A 43 -4.98 -47.44 5.07
C ALA A 43 -5.60 -46.03 5.17
N ALA A 44 -5.13 -45.25 6.14
CA ALA A 44 -5.57 -43.88 6.34
C ALA A 44 -4.38 -42.92 6.51
N VAL A 45 -4.56 -41.71 5.98
CA VAL A 45 -3.58 -40.62 6.08
C VAL A 45 -4.29 -39.32 6.43
N TYR A 46 -3.53 -38.38 6.99
CA TYR A 46 -3.98 -37.00 7.09
C TYR A 46 -2.91 -35.97 6.70
N GLN A 47 -3.40 -34.82 6.22
CA GLN A 47 -2.63 -33.59 6.01
C GLN A 47 -3.26 -32.46 6.82
N ASP A 48 -2.47 -31.86 7.72
CA ASP A 48 -2.82 -30.58 8.34
C ASP A 48 -2.39 -29.44 7.41
N VAL A 49 -3.31 -28.52 7.13
CA VAL A 49 -3.10 -27.35 6.28
C VAL A 49 -3.48 -26.09 7.07
N GLN A 50 -2.56 -25.14 7.16
CA GLN A 50 -2.83 -23.81 7.71
C GLN A 50 -3.32 -22.91 6.58
N LEU A 51 -4.52 -22.38 6.73
CA LEU A 51 -5.03 -21.29 5.91
C LEU A 51 -4.74 -19.98 6.64
N ALA A 52 -4.17 -19.00 5.93
CA ALA A 52 -3.77 -17.73 6.53
C ALA A 52 -4.15 -16.52 5.66
N LEU A 53 -4.55 -15.45 6.32
CA LEU A 53 -4.59 -14.09 5.78
C LEU A 53 -3.40 -13.31 6.31
N VAL A 54 -2.56 -12.84 5.41
CA VAL A 54 -1.25 -12.23 5.70
C VAL A 54 -1.34 -10.74 5.37
N PRO A 55 -1.28 -9.85 6.37
CA PRO A 55 -1.24 -8.41 6.14
C PRO A 55 -0.08 -7.99 5.23
N ILE A 56 -0.36 -7.28 4.14
CA ILE A 56 0.69 -6.90 3.17
C ILE A 56 1.67 -5.87 3.71
N PHE A 57 1.27 -5.05 4.68
CA PHE A 57 2.13 -4.01 5.23
C PHE A 57 3.20 -4.53 6.20
N GLN A 58 3.21 -5.83 6.50
CA GLN A 58 4.31 -6.44 7.25
C GLN A 58 5.57 -6.67 6.39
N PHE A 59 5.46 -6.48 5.07
CA PHE A 59 6.60 -6.44 4.17
C PHE A 59 7.12 -5.00 4.08
N ALA A 60 8.45 -4.82 4.09
CA ALA A 60 9.04 -3.53 3.73
C ALA A 60 8.71 -3.18 2.27
N VAL A 61 8.74 -4.19 1.41
CA VAL A 61 8.43 -4.04 -0.02
C VAL A 61 7.59 -5.23 -0.50
N PHE A 62 6.48 -4.96 -1.18
CA PHE A 62 5.64 -5.99 -1.80
C PHE A 62 5.24 -5.58 -3.22
N TYR A 63 5.51 -6.43 -4.22
CA TYR A 63 5.18 -6.16 -5.61
C TYR A 63 4.30 -7.26 -6.21
N ASN A 64 3.18 -6.88 -6.83
CA ASN A 64 2.36 -7.75 -7.68
C ASN A 64 2.81 -7.71 -9.16
N LEU A 65 3.65 -6.74 -9.51
CA LEU A 65 4.33 -6.60 -10.79
C LEU A 65 5.81 -7.02 -10.65
N ASP A 66 6.60 -6.89 -11.70
CA ASP A 66 8.05 -7.02 -11.55
C ASP A 66 8.59 -5.89 -10.66
N LEU A 67 9.47 -6.24 -9.73
CA LEU A 67 10.16 -5.27 -8.89
C LEU A 67 11.40 -4.77 -9.62
N GLU A 68 11.53 -3.47 -9.82
CA GLU A 68 12.75 -2.83 -10.32
C GLU A 68 13.34 -1.90 -9.26
N VAL A 69 14.64 -2.00 -8.98
CA VAL A 69 15.35 -1.12 -8.04
C VAL A 69 16.81 -0.91 -8.44
N PHE A 70 17.18 0.33 -8.73
CA PHE A 70 18.51 0.71 -9.23
C PHE A 70 18.99 2.06 -8.68
N PRO A 71 19.21 2.17 -7.36
CA PRO A 71 19.54 3.45 -6.74
C PRO A 71 20.92 3.95 -7.18
N GLY A 72 20.99 5.27 -7.40
CA GLY A 72 22.25 5.99 -7.66
C GLY A 72 23.04 6.38 -6.40
N ALA A 73 22.45 6.18 -5.23
CA ALA A 73 23.05 6.36 -3.91
C ALA A 73 22.89 5.08 -3.09
N ASN A 74 23.63 4.95 -1.98
CA ASN A 74 23.49 3.80 -1.09
C ASN A 74 22.05 3.65 -0.59
N MET A 75 21.51 2.43 -0.65
CA MET A 75 20.16 2.10 -0.22
C MET A 75 20.19 0.84 0.65
N ASP A 76 19.78 1.02 1.90
CA ASP A 76 19.64 -0.04 2.89
C ASP A 76 18.16 -0.42 3.03
N MET A 77 17.84 -1.67 2.69
CA MET A 77 16.49 -2.23 2.76
C MET A 77 16.36 -3.14 3.98
N ARG A 78 15.65 -2.66 5.00
CA ARG A 78 15.37 -3.42 6.22
C ARG A 78 13.91 -3.85 6.21
N GLY A 79 13.63 -5.09 6.59
CA GLY A 79 12.32 -5.73 6.58
C GLY A 79 12.08 -6.62 5.35
N PRO A 80 11.12 -7.57 5.44
CA PRO A 80 10.90 -8.58 4.41
C PRO A 80 10.52 -7.98 3.05
N VAL A 81 10.99 -8.60 1.96
CA VAL A 81 10.63 -8.22 0.59
C VAL A 81 9.95 -9.39 -0.13
N HIS A 82 8.86 -9.12 -0.84
CA HIS A 82 8.17 -10.11 -1.66
C HIS A 82 7.82 -9.57 -3.05
N CYS A 83 7.98 -10.40 -4.07
CA CYS A 83 7.55 -10.11 -5.42
C CYS A 83 6.76 -11.31 -6.00
N ASN A 84 5.54 -11.07 -6.47
CA ASN A 84 4.74 -12.09 -7.17
C ASN A 84 5.27 -12.40 -8.58
N ARG A 85 6.32 -11.70 -9.04
CA ARG A 85 6.95 -11.87 -10.36
C ARG A 85 8.48 -11.85 -10.26
N ASP A 86 9.15 -11.32 -11.28
CA ASP A 86 10.60 -11.20 -11.34
C ASP A 86 11.09 -10.01 -10.50
N ILE A 87 12.33 -10.10 -10.03
CA ILE A 87 13.04 -9.00 -9.38
C ILE A 87 14.23 -8.60 -10.26
N TYR A 88 14.29 -7.32 -10.63
CA TYR A 88 15.41 -6.66 -11.30
C TYR A 88 16.05 -5.71 -10.29
N ALA A 89 17.20 -6.10 -9.73
CA ALA A 89 17.82 -5.37 -8.63
C ALA A 89 19.32 -5.23 -8.84
N GLY A 90 19.82 -4.02 -8.60
CA GLY A 90 21.25 -3.72 -8.58
C GLY A 90 21.46 -2.29 -8.14
N SER A 91 22.66 -1.75 -8.33
CA SER A 91 22.93 -0.33 -8.10
C SER A 91 23.84 0.24 -9.19
N GLU A 92 23.89 1.57 -9.26
CA GLU A 92 24.96 2.24 -10.01
C GLU A 92 26.35 1.84 -9.45
N PRO A 93 27.43 1.91 -10.25
CA PRO A 93 28.75 1.38 -9.85
C PRO A 93 29.30 1.94 -8.53
N GLN A 94 29.04 3.23 -8.27
CA GLN A 94 29.46 3.96 -7.06
C GLN A 94 28.58 3.72 -5.83
N ALA A 95 27.43 3.06 -5.98
CA ALA A 95 26.44 2.88 -4.93
C ALA A 95 26.42 1.44 -4.39
N THR A 96 25.55 1.19 -3.42
CA THR A 96 25.25 -0.13 -2.88
C THR A 96 23.74 -0.29 -2.70
N LEU A 97 23.25 -1.50 -2.93
CA LEU A 97 21.89 -1.92 -2.58
C LEU A 97 22.01 -3.14 -1.67
N THR A 98 21.56 -3.02 -0.42
CA THR A 98 21.66 -4.08 0.58
C THR A 98 20.29 -4.45 1.12
N PHE A 99 19.93 -5.73 1.04
CA PHE A 99 18.76 -6.30 1.70
C PHE A 99 19.18 -7.00 3.00
N TYR A 100 18.66 -6.53 4.13
CA TYR A 100 19.01 -7.06 5.46
C TYR A 100 18.13 -8.25 5.90
N ASP A 101 16.97 -8.40 5.28
CA ASP A 101 15.99 -9.45 5.58
C ASP A 101 15.68 -10.29 4.33
N LEU A 102 14.86 -11.33 4.49
CA LEU A 102 14.59 -12.27 3.41
C LEU A 102 13.87 -11.60 2.23
N VAL A 103 14.40 -11.84 1.03
CA VAL A 103 13.77 -11.47 -0.23
C VAL A 103 13.16 -12.70 -0.88
N THR A 104 11.86 -12.69 -1.14
CA THR A 104 11.15 -13.81 -1.76
C THR A 104 10.57 -13.40 -3.11
N MET A 105 10.63 -14.29 -4.09
CA MET A 105 10.03 -14.02 -5.40
C MET A 105 9.49 -15.29 -6.06
N VAL A 106 8.39 -15.13 -6.79
CA VAL A 106 7.80 -16.21 -7.61
C VAL A 106 8.67 -16.46 -8.83
N GLY A 107 9.18 -15.38 -9.44
CA GLY A 107 9.98 -15.43 -10.65
C GLY A 107 11.48 -15.56 -10.38
N ARG A 108 12.25 -14.90 -11.24
CA ARG A 108 13.71 -14.88 -11.26
C ARG A 108 14.28 -13.59 -10.69
N LEU A 109 15.55 -13.67 -10.31
CA LEU A 109 16.35 -12.52 -9.92
C LEU A 109 17.31 -12.14 -11.05
N TYR A 110 17.28 -10.86 -11.44
CA TYR A 110 18.14 -10.27 -12.44
C TYR A 110 18.96 -9.13 -11.84
N ASN A 111 20.25 -9.09 -12.16
CA ASN A 111 21.16 -7.98 -11.84
C ASN A 111 21.36 -7.03 -13.03
N THR A 112 20.42 -7.02 -13.96
CA THR A 112 20.38 -6.13 -15.13
C THR A 112 19.10 -5.29 -15.05
N ARG A 113 19.07 -4.14 -15.71
CA ARG A 113 17.79 -3.49 -16.03
C ARG A 113 17.02 -4.35 -17.05
N LYS A 114 15.69 -4.18 -17.18
CA LYS A 114 14.85 -4.99 -18.09
C LYS A 114 15.33 -5.05 -19.55
N TRP A 115 15.88 -3.96 -20.08
CA TRP A 115 16.56 -3.86 -21.39
C TRP A 115 18.01 -4.40 -21.45
N GLY A 116 18.49 -5.08 -20.41
CA GLY A 116 19.76 -5.82 -20.44
C GLY A 116 20.99 -5.07 -19.94
N THR A 117 20.91 -3.78 -19.55
CA THR A 117 22.06 -3.06 -18.99
C THR A 117 22.53 -3.71 -17.68
N PRO A 118 23.78 -4.21 -17.57
CA PRO A 118 24.30 -4.77 -16.33
C PRO A 118 24.40 -3.74 -15.20
N MET A 119 24.13 -4.16 -13.97
CA MET A 119 24.21 -3.35 -12.77
C MET A 119 25.09 -4.00 -11.71
N LYS A 120 25.60 -3.21 -10.77
CA LYS A 120 26.33 -3.76 -9.62
C LYS A 120 25.37 -4.62 -8.79
N ALA A 121 25.76 -5.86 -8.53
CA ALA A 121 24.90 -6.82 -7.85
C ALA A 121 24.53 -6.35 -6.42
N PRO A 122 23.29 -6.61 -5.97
CA PRO A 122 22.87 -6.31 -4.60
C PRO A 122 23.52 -7.26 -3.59
N VAL A 123 23.58 -6.82 -2.34
CA VAL A 123 24.02 -7.63 -1.20
C VAL A 123 22.79 -8.17 -0.47
N PHE A 124 22.71 -9.49 -0.29
CA PHE A 124 21.67 -10.14 0.50
C PHE A 124 22.25 -10.64 1.82
N SER A 125 21.79 -10.06 2.94
CA SER A 125 22.21 -10.41 4.30
C SER A 125 21.12 -11.11 5.12
N GLY A 126 19.92 -11.27 4.54
CA GLY A 126 18.77 -11.92 5.18
C GLY A 126 18.97 -13.41 5.46
N ARG A 127 18.02 -13.99 6.20
CA ARG A 127 17.99 -15.43 6.51
C ARG A 127 16.69 -16.09 6.04
N PRO A 128 16.73 -17.37 5.64
CA PRO A 128 17.92 -18.24 5.51
C PRO A 128 18.89 -17.79 4.39
N SER A 129 20.16 -18.19 4.48
CA SER A 129 21.16 -17.93 3.43
C SER A 129 20.71 -18.60 2.11
N PRO A 130 20.86 -17.95 0.94
CA PRO A 130 21.65 -16.74 0.65
C PRO A 130 20.95 -15.39 0.92
N GLY A 131 19.85 -15.38 1.67
CA GLY A 131 19.08 -14.16 1.96
C GLY A 131 17.99 -13.88 0.93
N TYR A 132 17.78 -14.80 -0.01
CA TYR A 132 16.63 -14.79 -0.91
C TYR A 132 16.11 -16.20 -1.23
N GLN A 133 14.85 -16.29 -1.67
CA GLN A 133 14.20 -17.52 -2.14
C GLN A 133 13.46 -17.28 -3.46
N LEU A 134 13.70 -18.17 -4.43
CA LEU A 134 13.09 -18.16 -5.76
C LEU A 134 11.96 -19.19 -5.85
N ASN A 135 11.06 -19.03 -6.83
CA ASN A 135 9.97 -19.97 -7.10
C ASN A 135 9.06 -20.23 -5.88
N VAL A 136 8.88 -19.22 -5.02
CA VAL A 136 7.89 -19.31 -3.93
C VAL A 136 6.47 -19.19 -4.51
N SER A 137 5.45 -19.59 -3.75
CA SER A 137 4.07 -19.36 -4.15
C SER A 137 3.72 -17.87 -4.16
N SER A 138 2.93 -17.44 -5.14
CA SER A 138 2.38 -16.08 -5.17
C SER A 138 1.47 -15.84 -3.98
N LEU A 139 1.49 -14.61 -3.50
CA LEU A 139 0.65 -14.12 -2.43
C LEU A 139 -0.43 -13.20 -3.04
N ASN A 140 -1.64 -13.73 -3.14
CA ASN A 140 -2.73 -13.11 -3.89
C ASN A 140 -3.79 -12.50 -2.98
N LEU A 141 -4.38 -11.38 -3.40
CA LEU A 141 -5.53 -10.81 -2.71
C LEU A 141 -6.77 -11.69 -2.94
N PRO A 142 -7.68 -11.76 -1.95
CA PRO A 142 -8.85 -12.61 -2.00
C PRO A 142 -9.99 -11.99 -2.82
N ILE A 143 -9.69 -11.54 -4.05
CA ILE A 143 -10.63 -10.85 -4.95
C ILE A 143 -11.33 -11.77 -5.95
N GLY A 144 -10.91 -13.04 -6.03
CA GLY A 144 -11.39 -13.99 -7.02
C GLY A 144 -10.27 -14.91 -7.50
N THR A 145 -10.46 -15.52 -8.66
CA THR A 145 -9.45 -16.35 -9.32
C THR A 145 -8.47 -15.56 -10.17
N ASP A 146 -8.87 -14.35 -10.60
CA ASP A 146 -8.00 -13.43 -11.32
C ASP A 146 -7.29 -12.50 -10.33
N ASN A 147 -5.95 -12.48 -10.38
CA ASN A 147 -5.08 -11.61 -9.59
C ASN A 147 -4.06 -10.88 -10.49
N THR A 148 -4.38 -10.73 -11.77
CA THR A 148 -3.66 -9.82 -12.65
C THR A 148 -3.61 -8.41 -12.02
N PRO A 149 -2.55 -7.62 -12.29
CA PRO A 149 -2.47 -6.24 -11.80
C PRO A 149 -3.72 -5.42 -12.13
N GLU A 150 -4.33 -5.64 -13.30
CA GLU A 150 -5.58 -5.01 -13.73
C GLU A 150 -6.77 -5.44 -12.87
N ALA A 151 -6.92 -6.74 -12.59
CA ALA A 151 -7.97 -7.22 -11.69
C ALA A 151 -7.78 -6.73 -10.25
N VAL A 152 -6.52 -6.61 -9.79
CA VAL A 152 -6.23 -6.08 -8.45
C VAL A 152 -6.51 -4.58 -8.36
N ARG A 153 -6.34 -3.82 -9.44
CA ARG A 153 -6.66 -2.38 -9.47
C ARG A 153 -8.10 -2.09 -9.07
N GLU A 154 -9.02 -3.01 -9.34
CA GLU A 154 -10.43 -2.88 -8.94
C GLU A 154 -10.62 -2.63 -7.43
N VAL A 155 -9.70 -3.05 -6.55
CA VAL A 155 -9.90 -2.81 -5.10
C VAL A 155 -9.96 -1.33 -4.73
N VAL A 156 -9.36 -0.45 -5.53
CA VAL A 156 -9.39 1.01 -5.30
C VAL A 156 -10.37 1.75 -6.20
N GLU A 157 -10.95 1.09 -7.20
CA GLU A 157 -11.97 1.69 -8.07
C GLU A 157 -13.35 1.68 -7.40
N PRO A 158 -14.26 2.61 -7.73
CA PRO A 158 -15.65 2.48 -7.37
C PRO A 158 -16.31 1.35 -8.18
N PRO A 159 -17.40 0.73 -7.69
CA PRO A 159 -18.09 -0.32 -8.42
C PRO A 159 -18.67 0.19 -9.75
N GLN A 160 -18.55 -0.61 -10.80
CA GLN A 160 -19.21 -0.38 -12.08
C GLN A 160 -20.67 -0.87 -11.99
N GLY A 161 -21.64 0.06 -12.02
CA GLY A 161 -23.06 -0.27 -11.93
C GLY A 161 -23.48 -0.88 -10.57
N SER A 162 -24.37 -1.87 -10.60
CA SER A 162 -24.84 -2.57 -9.40
C SER A 162 -23.88 -3.72 -9.04
N GLU A 163 -23.05 -3.53 -8.01
CA GLU A 163 -22.16 -4.57 -7.49
C GLU A 163 -22.86 -5.46 -6.45
N ASN A 164 -22.68 -6.78 -6.57
CA ASN A 164 -23.08 -7.73 -5.52
C ASN A 164 -22.10 -7.64 -4.34
N LEU A 165 -22.57 -7.10 -3.22
CA LEU A 165 -21.76 -6.88 -2.00
C LEU A 165 -21.25 -8.17 -1.35
N ASN A 166 -21.80 -9.34 -1.71
CA ASN A 166 -21.30 -10.64 -1.26
C ASN A 166 -20.17 -11.21 -2.13
N SER A 167 -19.84 -10.56 -3.26
CA SER A 167 -18.73 -10.98 -4.10
C SER A 167 -17.37 -10.75 -3.41
N LEU A 168 -16.38 -11.56 -3.79
CA LEU A 168 -15.03 -11.47 -3.23
C LEU A 168 -14.39 -10.09 -3.46
N ILE A 169 -14.55 -9.52 -4.65
CA ILE A 169 -14.05 -8.16 -4.95
C ILE A 169 -14.77 -7.08 -4.12
N ALA A 170 -16.09 -7.15 -3.97
CA ALA A 170 -16.85 -6.15 -3.23
C ALA A 170 -16.44 -6.07 -1.76
N GLN A 171 -16.06 -7.20 -1.17
CA GLN A 171 -15.55 -7.28 0.21
C GLN A 171 -14.15 -6.69 0.38
N GLN A 172 -13.38 -6.55 -0.70
CA GLN A 172 -12.04 -5.94 -0.68
C GLN A 172 -12.02 -4.49 -1.18
N ARG A 173 -13.08 -4.06 -1.88
CA ARG A 173 -13.16 -2.74 -2.52
C ARG A 173 -13.26 -1.63 -1.47
N PHE A 174 -12.26 -0.75 -1.41
CA PHE A 174 -12.17 0.32 -0.42
C PHE A 174 -13.36 1.28 -0.45
N TYR A 175 -13.95 1.51 -1.62
CA TYR A 175 -15.19 2.27 -1.74
C TYR A 175 -16.34 1.71 -0.88
N ASN A 176 -16.39 0.38 -0.69
CA ASN A 176 -17.42 -0.28 0.11
C ASN A 176 -17.07 -0.30 1.61
N ILE A 177 -15.79 -0.49 1.94
CA ILE A 177 -15.36 -0.80 3.32
C ILE A 177 -14.83 0.41 4.12
N CYS A 178 -14.49 1.53 3.46
CA CYS A 178 -14.11 2.76 4.16
C CYS A 178 -15.28 3.36 4.96
N ASP A 179 -14.96 3.99 6.09
CA ASP A 179 -15.92 4.66 6.96
C ASP A 179 -16.60 5.83 6.26
N VAL A 180 -15.83 6.61 5.49
CA VAL A 180 -16.29 7.79 4.76
C VAL A 180 -15.86 7.69 3.31
N VAL A 181 -16.78 8.00 2.40
CA VAL A 181 -16.60 8.10 0.95
C VAL A 181 -16.94 9.52 0.52
N VAL A 182 -15.99 10.18 -0.14
CA VAL A 182 -16.13 11.50 -0.77
C VAL A 182 -16.07 11.33 -2.27
N GLU A 183 -17.11 11.74 -2.97
CA GLU A 183 -17.15 11.81 -4.44
C GLU A 183 -17.27 13.27 -4.87
N VAL A 184 -16.30 13.74 -5.65
CA VAL A 184 -16.29 15.11 -6.18
C VAL A 184 -16.64 15.08 -7.66
N TYR A 185 -17.69 15.79 -8.03
CA TYR A 185 -18.12 16.03 -9.41
C TYR A 185 -17.85 17.49 -9.79
N THR A 186 -18.09 17.86 -11.05
CA THR A 186 -17.85 19.24 -11.52
C THR A 186 -18.64 20.28 -10.72
N ASN A 187 -19.88 19.96 -10.36
CA ASN A 187 -20.81 20.89 -9.71
C ASN A 187 -21.33 20.40 -8.35
N ASP A 188 -20.82 19.29 -7.84
CA ASP A 188 -21.37 18.65 -6.64
C ASP A 188 -20.31 17.87 -5.86
N VAL A 189 -20.52 17.73 -4.55
CA VAL A 189 -19.71 16.89 -3.67
C VAL A 189 -20.64 16.01 -2.85
N VAL A 190 -20.57 14.70 -3.08
CA VAL A 190 -21.38 13.70 -2.39
C VAL A 190 -20.53 13.04 -1.30
N ILE A 191 -21.04 13.01 -0.08
CA ILE A 191 -20.33 12.44 1.07
C ILE A 191 -21.25 11.48 1.82
N LYS A 192 -20.77 10.25 2.02
CA LYS A 192 -21.56 9.12 2.53
C LYS A 192 -20.69 8.10 3.26
N GLY A 193 -21.30 7.20 4.02
CA GLY A 193 -20.61 6.01 4.52
C GLY A 193 -20.37 4.98 3.42
N GLY A 194 -19.29 4.19 3.53
CA GLY A 194 -19.09 3.02 2.67
C GLY A 194 -20.21 1.99 2.89
N LYS A 195 -20.63 1.28 1.84
CA LYS A 195 -21.80 0.38 1.88
C LYS A 195 -21.70 -0.78 2.88
N LEU A 196 -20.48 -1.23 3.17
CA LEU A 196 -20.18 -2.28 4.15
C LEU A 196 -19.66 -1.71 5.48
N SER A 197 -19.53 -0.38 5.58
CA SER A 197 -19.18 0.28 6.83
C SER A 197 -20.38 0.28 7.79
N PRO A 198 -20.16 0.26 9.13
CA PRO A 198 -21.24 0.40 10.10
C PRO A 198 -22.02 1.73 9.99
N GLY A 199 -21.43 2.75 9.35
CA GLY A 199 -22.03 4.06 9.13
C GLY A 199 -22.71 4.22 7.76
N SER A 200 -22.94 3.13 7.03
CA SER A 200 -23.41 3.14 5.63
C SER A 200 -24.72 3.89 5.39
N ALA A 201 -25.62 3.90 6.37
CA ALA A 201 -26.91 4.58 6.29
C ALA A 201 -26.83 6.10 6.48
N ALA A 202 -25.70 6.63 6.97
CA ALA A 202 -25.55 8.05 7.23
C ALA A 202 -25.11 8.81 5.98
N THR A 203 -25.88 9.84 5.62
CA THR A 203 -25.45 10.88 4.67
C THR A 203 -24.76 12.00 5.43
N ILE A 204 -23.69 12.56 4.86
CA ILE A 204 -22.94 13.67 5.45
C ILE A 204 -23.29 14.94 4.68
N PRO A 205 -24.02 15.91 5.28
CA PRO A 205 -24.27 17.20 4.66
C PRO A 205 -22.97 17.96 4.42
N TRP A 206 -22.91 18.74 3.34
CA TRP A 206 -21.71 19.53 2.98
C TRP A 206 -21.22 20.43 4.12
N GLN A 207 -22.12 20.96 4.95
CA GLN A 207 -21.78 21.80 6.10
C GLN A 207 -20.88 21.09 7.13
N GLN A 208 -20.95 19.77 7.23
CA GLN A 208 -20.08 18.97 8.11
C GLN A 208 -18.68 18.75 7.52
N ALA A 209 -18.52 18.95 6.21
CA ALA A 209 -17.31 18.62 5.47
C ALA A 209 -16.55 19.82 4.89
N SER A 210 -17.25 20.92 4.63
CA SER A 210 -16.72 22.12 3.97
C SER A 210 -15.55 22.78 4.71
N ASN A 211 -15.37 22.49 6.00
CA ASN A 211 -14.21 22.97 6.76
C ASN A 211 -12.92 22.19 6.45
N TRP A 212 -13.01 20.91 6.05
CA TRP A 212 -11.86 20.03 5.84
C TRP A 212 -11.71 19.54 4.39
N ILE A 213 -12.63 19.91 3.48
CA ILE A 213 -12.52 19.65 2.03
C ILE A 213 -12.48 20.97 1.25
N SER A 214 -11.55 21.09 0.31
CA SER A 214 -11.49 22.17 -0.68
C SER A 214 -11.37 21.60 -2.09
N THR A 215 -12.18 22.09 -3.04
CA THR A 215 -12.26 21.56 -4.42
C THR A 215 -11.79 22.57 -5.48
N ASN A 216 -11.37 23.76 -5.07
CA ASN A 216 -11.08 24.89 -5.97
C ASN A 216 -9.58 25.18 -6.14
N LYS A 217 -8.71 24.26 -5.74
CA LYS A 217 -7.26 24.42 -5.85
C LYS A 217 -6.72 23.76 -7.11
N THR A 218 -5.67 24.36 -7.67
CA THR A 218 -4.97 23.82 -8.83
C THR A 218 -3.47 24.12 -8.74
N PHE A 219 -2.65 23.26 -9.32
CA PHE A 219 -1.23 23.53 -9.56
C PHE A 219 -0.76 22.71 -10.77
N TYR A 220 0.40 23.03 -11.34
CA TYR A 220 0.95 22.30 -12.48
C TYR A 220 1.87 21.16 -12.04
N ASP A 221 1.60 19.92 -12.45
CA ASP A 221 2.50 18.80 -12.23
C ASP A 221 3.50 18.72 -13.41
N GLN A 222 4.76 19.04 -13.13
CA GLN A 222 5.84 19.04 -14.12
C GLN A 222 6.16 17.65 -14.67
N ARG A 223 5.92 16.59 -13.90
CA ARG A 223 6.12 15.21 -14.38
C ARG A 223 5.01 14.83 -15.34
N GLU A 224 3.76 15.08 -14.96
CA GLU A 224 2.59 14.71 -15.75
C GLU A 224 2.30 15.69 -16.90
N LYS A 225 2.91 16.88 -16.86
CA LYS A 225 2.71 17.99 -17.80
C LYS A 225 1.26 18.46 -17.88
N LYS A 226 0.54 18.38 -16.76
CA LYS A 226 -0.89 18.70 -16.65
C LYS A 226 -1.16 19.62 -15.47
N THR A 227 -2.19 20.45 -15.60
CA THR A 227 -2.76 21.17 -14.47
C THR A 227 -3.56 20.20 -13.62
N VAL A 228 -3.10 19.99 -12.39
CA VAL A 228 -3.79 19.21 -11.39
C VAL A 228 -5.00 20.01 -10.90
N VAL A 229 -6.18 19.39 -10.94
CA VAL A 229 -7.39 19.92 -10.32
C VAL A 229 -7.61 19.14 -9.02
N LEU A 230 -7.58 19.84 -7.90
CA LEU A 230 -7.46 19.19 -6.59
C LEU A 230 -8.78 19.06 -5.85
N THR A 231 -8.96 17.88 -5.27
CA THR A 231 -9.70 17.70 -4.02
C THR A 231 -8.70 17.67 -2.87
N GLU A 232 -8.58 18.77 -2.14
CA GLU A 232 -7.68 18.87 -0.99
C GLU A 232 -8.41 18.54 0.32
N ILE A 233 -7.81 17.64 1.10
CA ILE A 233 -8.25 17.23 2.42
C ILE A 233 -7.29 17.82 3.46
N ASP A 234 -7.81 18.67 4.34
CA ASP A 234 -7.11 19.11 5.54
C ASP A 234 -7.24 18.02 6.62
N VAL A 235 -6.18 17.25 6.80
CA VAL A 235 -6.17 16.07 7.68
C VAL A 235 -6.30 16.48 9.15
N GLY A 236 -5.75 17.62 9.55
CA GLY A 236 -5.88 18.14 10.92
C GLY A 236 -7.32 18.51 11.26
N LYS A 237 -8.01 19.18 10.34
CA LYS A 237 -9.44 19.50 10.50
C LYS A 237 -10.33 18.27 10.37
N PHE A 238 -10.00 17.35 9.46
CA PHE A 238 -10.66 16.05 9.37
C PHE A 238 -10.54 15.28 10.68
N ASN A 239 -9.37 15.29 11.33
CA ASN A 239 -9.16 14.63 12.63
C ASN A 239 -10.11 15.18 13.72
N ASN A 240 -10.23 16.51 13.82
CA ASN A 240 -11.18 17.14 14.75
C ASN A 240 -12.63 16.73 14.46
N TRP A 241 -13.00 16.63 13.18
CA TRP A 241 -14.33 16.17 12.79
C TRP A 241 -14.54 14.67 13.07
N ALA A 242 -13.59 13.82 12.67
CA ALA A 242 -13.60 12.35 12.80
C ALA A 242 -13.68 11.85 14.24
N THR A 243 -13.29 12.71 15.19
CA THR A 243 -13.31 12.44 16.62
C THR A 243 -14.52 13.02 17.36
N ASN A 244 -15.30 13.87 16.69
CA ASN A 244 -16.50 14.48 17.26
C ASN A 244 -17.67 13.49 17.24
N ASN A 245 -18.23 13.15 18.40
CA ASN A 245 -19.35 12.22 18.54
C ASN A 245 -20.73 12.89 18.51
N ASN A 246 -20.81 14.21 18.33
CA ASN A 246 -22.09 14.91 18.19
C ASN A 246 -22.75 14.53 16.85
N PRO A 247 -23.94 13.88 16.85
CA PRO A 247 -24.60 13.41 15.63
C PRO A 247 -24.93 14.52 14.61
N ILE A 248 -25.11 15.76 15.08
CA ILE A 248 -25.38 16.93 14.21
C ILE A 248 -24.10 17.38 13.49
N ALA A 249 -22.95 17.24 14.14
CA ALA A 249 -21.67 17.63 13.58
C ALA A 249 -21.01 16.50 12.76
N ASN A 250 -21.25 15.24 13.14
CA ASN A 250 -20.71 14.06 12.47
C ASN A 250 -21.66 12.86 12.64
N SER A 251 -22.52 12.67 11.65
CA SER A 251 -23.53 11.59 11.65
C SER A 251 -22.90 10.19 11.50
N VAL A 252 -21.84 10.06 10.69
CA VAL A 252 -21.14 8.78 10.50
C VAL A 252 -20.47 8.33 11.79
N ARG A 253 -19.75 9.22 12.48
CA ARG A 253 -19.11 8.89 13.75
C ARG A 253 -20.15 8.43 14.78
N ALA A 254 -21.23 9.18 14.93
CA ALA A 254 -22.29 8.81 15.86
C ALA A 254 -22.87 7.42 15.55
N ALA A 255 -23.11 7.12 14.27
CA ALA A 255 -23.62 5.81 13.83
C ALA A 255 -22.60 4.67 14.03
N GLN A 256 -21.31 4.92 13.83
CA GLN A 256 -20.27 3.91 13.94
C GLN A 256 -19.88 3.55 15.37
N GLY A 257 -20.07 4.46 16.34
CA GLY A 257 -19.69 4.25 17.74
C GLY A 257 -18.18 4.23 18.02
N ARG A 258 -17.31 4.51 17.03
CA ARG A 258 -15.84 4.49 17.16
C ARG A 258 -15.12 5.55 16.33
N TYR A 259 -13.84 5.81 16.66
CA TYR A 259 -12.79 6.30 15.74
C TYR A 259 -13.16 6.24 14.25
N ILE A 260 -13.51 7.33 13.53
CA ILE A 260 -13.43 7.27 12.05
C ILE A 260 -11.94 7.18 11.72
N ASN A 261 -11.55 6.16 10.96
CA ASN A 261 -10.14 5.87 10.68
C ASN A 261 -9.88 5.44 9.24
N SER A 262 -10.87 5.57 8.35
CA SER A 262 -10.72 5.29 6.93
C SER A 262 -11.50 6.28 6.06
N LEU A 263 -10.84 6.80 5.03
CA LEU A 263 -11.38 7.80 4.11
C LEU A 263 -11.09 7.38 2.68
N TYR A 264 -12.15 7.21 1.88
CA TYR A 264 -12.06 7.04 0.44
C TYR A 264 -12.42 8.36 -0.24
N VAL A 265 -11.56 8.85 -1.14
CA VAL A 265 -11.79 10.08 -1.90
C VAL A 265 -11.64 9.80 -3.39
N ILE A 266 -12.66 10.10 -4.16
CA ILE A 266 -12.61 10.05 -5.63
C ILE A 266 -13.00 11.39 -6.22
N ASP A 267 -12.12 11.90 -7.08
CA ASP A 267 -12.37 13.04 -7.93
C ASP A 267 -12.80 12.55 -9.31
N LYS A 268 -14.09 12.72 -9.59
CA LYS A 268 -14.77 12.30 -10.83
C LYS A 268 -14.85 13.44 -11.85
N ARG A 269 -14.20 14.57 -11.61
CA ARG A 269 -14.13 15.64 -12.61
C ARG A 269 -13.38 15.15 -13.85
N PRO A 270 -13.71 15.66 -15.06
CA PRO A 270 -13.12 15.15 -16.30
C PRO A 270 -11.59 15.24 -16.30
N ARG A 271 -10.95 14.12 -16.63
CA ARG A 271 -9.54 14.09 -17.01
C ARG A 271 -9.43 14.45 -18.49
N THR A 272 -8.47 15.30 -18.82
CA THR A 272 -8.19 15.68 -20.21
C THR A 272 -6.68 15.55 -20.49
N ASP A 273 -6.26 15.90 -21.71
CA ASP A 273 -4.84 15.94 -22.05
C ASP A 273 -4.08 17.06 -21.31
N VAL A 274 -4.79 18.05 -20.77
CA VAL A 274 -4.21 19.19 -20.04
C VAL A 274 -4.57 19.23 -18.57
N GLN A 275 -5.56 18.47 -18.12
CA GLN A 275 -6.04 18.46 -16.73
C GLN A 275 -5.99 17.06 -16.11
N LEU A 276 -5.58 17.01 -14.85
CA LEU A 276 -5.47 15.78 -14.05
C LEU A 276 -6.25 15.93 -12.72
N PRO A 277 -7.39 15.24 -12.54
CA PRO A 277 -8.06 15.22 -11.24
C PRO A 277 -7.21 14.43 -10.23
N ALA A 278 -7.02 14.99 -9.03
CA ALA A 278 -6.19 14.37 -7.99
C ALA A 278 -6.64 14.74 -6.57
N VAL A 279 -6.15 13.97 -5.60
CA VAL A 279 -6.37 14.22 -4.18
C VAL A 279 -5.10 14.74 -3.54
N ARG A 280 -5.20 15.75 -2.66
CA ARG A 280 -4.06 16.22 -1.85
C ARG A 280 -4.37 16.19 -0.36
N LEU A 281 -3.45 15.67 0.44
CA LEU A 281 -3.49 15.73 1.89
C LEU A 281 -2.59 16.86 2.38
N VAL A 282 -3.13 17.72 3.24
CA VAL A 282 -2.39 18.79 3.92
C VAL A 282 -2.60 18.70 5.43
N ASN A 283 -1.70 19.32 6.20
CA ASN A 283 -1.80 19.39 7.67
C ASN A 283 -1.92 18.00 8.34
N GLY A 284 -1.23 17.00 7.80
CA GLY A 284 -1.32 15.60 8.23
C GLY A 284 -0.34 15.16 9.31
N SER A 285 0.34 16.08 10.00
CA SER A 285 1.36 15.74 11.01
C SER A 285 0.78 14.94 12.19
N VAL A 286 -0.49 15.18 12.54
CA VAL A 286 -1.22 14.48 13.61
C VAL A 286 -2.46 13.81 13.03
N LEU A 287 -2.57 12.49 13.23
CA LEU A 287 -3.68 11.67 12.75
C LEU A 287 -4.70 11.38 13.87
N PRO A 288 -5.91 10.89 13.52
CA PRO A 288 -6.85 10.34 14.48
C PRO A 288 -6.24 9.30 15.43
N PRO A 289 -6.71 9.18 16.68
CA PRO A 289 -6.14 8.26 17.67
C PRO A 289 -6.09 6.79 17.22
N SER A 290 -7.07 6.36 16.43
CA SER A 290 -7.17 4.99 15.87
C SER A 290 -6.43 4.80 14.55
N GLY A 291 -5.60 5.76 14.14
CA GLY A 291 -4.95 5.73 12.83
C GLY A 291 -5.80 6.32 11.71
N LEU A 292 -5.24 6.30 10.50
CA LEU A 292 -5.94 6.75 9.30
C LEU A 292 -5.44 6.03 8.06
N THR A 293 -6.37 5.41 7.33
CA THR A 293 -6.14 4.94 5.96
C THR A 293 -6.85 5.87 4.99
N VAL A 294 -6.11 6.47 4.08
CA VAL A 294 -6.67 7.28 2.99
C VAL A 294 -6.53 6.50 1.68
N VAL A 295 -7.63 6.37 0.94
CA VAL A 295 -7.69 5.66 -0.33
C VAL A 295 -8.22 6.57 -1.42
N THR A 296 -7.61 6.51 -2.60
CA THR A 296 -8.13 7.17 -3.80
C THR A 296 -7.76 6.40 -5.07
N PRO A 297 -8.64 6.27 -6.07
CA PRO A 297 -8.22 5.82 -7.39
C PRO A 297 -7.52 6.93 -8.19
N ASN A 298 -7.45 8.16 -7.70
CA ASN A 298 -6.74 9.25 -8.37
C ASN A 298 -5.27 9.32 -7.89
N PRO A 299 -4.41 10.12 -8.54
CA PRO A 299 -3.10 10.45 -8.00
C PRO A 299 -3.24 11.14 -6.65
N LEU A 300 -2.34 10.82 -5.71
CA LEU A 300 -2.33 11.34 -4.35
C LEU A 300 -1.10 12.20 -4.12
N TYR A 301 -1.31 13.42 -3.62
CA TYR A 301 -0.25 14.31 -3.18
C TYR A 301 -0.27 14.43 -1.65
N VAL A 302 0.89 14.35 -1.01
CA VAL A 302 1.02 14.59 0.44
C VAL A 302 1.91 15.79 0.65
N LYS A 303 1.38 16.86 1.27
CA LYS A 303 2.11 18.10 1.51
C LYS A 303 2.56 18.20 2.97
N GLY A 304 3.87 18.31 3.16
CA GLY A 304 4.53 18.46 4.45
C GLY A 304 4.62 17.15 5.23
N ASN A 305 4.89 17.27 6.53
CA ASN A 305 4.99 16.11 7.42
C ASN A 305 3.65 15.38 7.52
N TYR A 306 3.69 14.05 7.44
CA TYR A 306 2.52 13.19 7.59
C TYR A 306 2.78 12.13 8.66
N ASN A 307 1.87 12.07 9.64
CA ASN A 307 1.98 11.21 10.82
C ASN A 307 3.33 11.36 11.53
N ALA A 308 3.83 12.59 11.57
CA ALA A 308 5.13 12.94 12.12
C ALA A 308 5.01 14.27 12.89
N TYR A 309 5.13 14.20 14.21
CA TYR A 309 5.06 15.34 15.11
C TYR A 309 6.05 15.15 16.29
N GLY A 310 6.67 16.24 16.74
CA GLY A 310 7.67 16.19 17.81
C GLY A 310 8.86 15.28 17.46
N ALA A 311 9.17 14.32 18.34
CA ALA A 311 10.37 13.49 18.24
C ALA A 311 10.39 12.50 17.04
N SER A 312 9.27 12.28 16.35
CA SER A 312 9.25 11.43 15.16
C SER A 312 9.70 12.16 13.89
N VAL A 313 9.78 13.50 13.90
CA VAL A 313 10.22 14.28 12.73
C VAL A 313 11.70 14.05 12.47
N GLY A 314 12.05 13.65 11.25
CA GLY A 314 13.41 13.33 10.83
C GLY A 314 13.96 12.03 11.44
N SER A 315 13.14 11.25 12.13
CA SER A 315 13.56 10.05 12.86
C SER A 315 13.04 8.78 12.20
N THR A 316 13.76 7.67 12.37
CA THR A 316 13.28 6.33 12.01
C THR A 316 12.55 5.63 13.17
N ASN A 317 12.45 6.28 14.33
CA ASN A 317 11.69 5.77 15.46
C ASN A 317 10.19 6.06 15.28
N THR A 318 9.42 5.00 15.01
CA THR A 318 7.98 5.06 14.78
C THR A 318 7.15 4.72 16.03
N ALA A 319 7.74 4.59 17.22
CA ALA A 319 7.01 4.18 18.43
C ALA A 319 5.79 5.05 18.78
N ASN A 320 5.81 6.33 18.38
CA ASN A 320 4.75 7.30 18.66
C ASN A 320 3.88 7.65 17.43
N THR A 321 4.09 7.00 16.29
CA THR A 321 3.27 7.20 15.09
C THR A 321 1.94 6.46 15.23
N LYS A 322 0.93 6.89 14.46
CA LYS A 322 -0.35 6.18 14.38
C LYS A 322 -0.34 5.15 13.25
N PRO A 323 -1.13 4.07 13.33
CA PRO A 323 -1.31 3.16 12.19
C PRO A 323 -1.86 3.92 10.98
N ALA A 324 -1.10 3.99 9.89
CA ALA A 324 -1.47 4.84 8.75
C ALA A 324 -1.14 4.19 7.41
N ALA A 325 -2.05 4.34 6.44
CA ALA A 325 -1.85 3.92 5.07
C ALA A 325 -2.33 4.96 4.07
N LEU A 326 -1.61 5.07 2.97
CA LEU A 326 -1.89 5.91 1.81
C LEU A 326 -2.00 4.99 0.60
N ILE A 327 -3.21 4.86 0.06
CA ILE A 327 -3.53 3.93 -1.01
C ILE A 327 -4.00 4.73 -2.23
N SER A 328 -3.28 4.67 -3.35
CA SER A 328 -3.53 5.58 -4.48
C SER A 328 -3.23 5.00 -5.86
N ASP A 329 -3.56 5.75 -6.92
CA ASP A 329 -3.04 5.49 -8.28
C ASP A 329 -1.53 5.68 -8.37
N ALA A 330 -1.04 6.78 -7.83
CA ALA A 330 0.36 7.12 -7.70
C ALA A 330 0.50 8.06 -6.50
N ILE A 331 1.69 8.16 -5.91
CA ILE A 331 1.93 9.04 -4.76
C ILE A 331 3.08 10.01 -5.04
N THR A 332 2.82 11.29 -4.76
CA THR A 332 3.79 12.38 -4.88
C THR A 332 3.93 13.09 -3.54
N ILE A 333 5.17 13.26 -3.09
CA ILE A 333 5.48 14.00 -1.86
C ILE A 333 5.86 15.43 -2.22
N LEU A 334 5.19 16.37 -1.57
CA LEU A 334 5.44 17.80 -1.63
C LEU A 334 5.93 18.22 -0.24
N SER A 335 7.02 18.95 -0.17
CA SER A 335 7.58 19.40 1.10
C SER A 335 6.68 20.42 1.81
N GLY A 336 7.01 20.74 3.06
CA GLY A 336 6.36 21.85 3.77
C GLY A 336 6.54 23.20 3.09
N SER A 337 7.57 23.34 2.23
CA SER A 337 7.89 24.56 1.49
C SER A 337 7.24 24.64 0.11
N TRP A 338 6.46 23.62 -0.29
CA TRP A 338 5.79 23.62 -1.58
C TRP A 338 4.83 24.81 -1.73
N ASP A 339 4.95 25.50 -2.86
CA ASP A 339 4.15 26.65 -3.24
C ASP A 339 3.51 26.41 -4.62
N ASP A 340 2.18 26.31 -4.66
CA ASP A 340 1.41 26.04 -5.88
C ASP A 340 1.66 27.09 -6.96
N SER A 341 1.95 28.34 -6.58
CA SER A 341 2.20 29.42 -7.53
C SER A 341 3.48 29.23 -8.36
N ARG A 342 4.41 28.41 -7.86
CA ARG A 342 5.70 28.11 -8.51
C ARG A 342 5.68 26.80 -9.30
N SER A 343 4.57 26.08 -9.28
CA SER A 343 4.44 24.74 -9.85
C SER A 343 4.66 24.71 -11.37
N SER A 344 4.26 25.75 -12.09
CA SER A 344 4.43 25.89 -13.55
C SER A 344 5.83 26.35 -13.97
N SER A 345 6.69 26.76 -13.03
CA SER A 345 8.07 27.16 -13.34
C SER A 345 8.81 26.00 -14.00
N SER A 346 9.46 26.24 -15.14
CA SER A 346 10.34 25.25 -15.76
C SER A 346 11.62 25.01 -14.95
N SER A 347 12.01 25.97 -14.10
CA SER A 347 13.22 25.83 -13.28
C SER A 347 12.92 25.10 -11.97
N CYS A 348 13.48 23.90 -11.82
CA CYS A 348 13.45 23.15 -10.55
C CYS A 348 13.99 23.97 -9.37
N SER A 349 14.96 24.86 -9.61
CA SER A 349 15.58 25.68 -8.55
C SER A 349 14.61 26.66 -7.87
N SER A 350 13.47 26.99 -8.48
CA SER A 350 12.46 27.85 -7.84
C SER A 350 11.52 27.10 -6.88
N ARG A 351 11.51 25.76 -6.95
CA ARG A 351 10.69 24.86 -6.13
C ARG A 351 11.56 24.17 -5.09
N VAL A 352 12.20 24.94 -4.21
CA VAL A 352 13.13 24.41 -3.20
C VAL A 352 12.36 23.70 -2.08
N ALA A 353 12.69 22.43 -1.84
CA ALA A 353 12.06 21.64 -0.80
C ALA A 353 12.56 22.00 0.62
N SER A 354 11.80 21.57 1.63
CA SER A 354 12.23 21.44 3.02
C SER A 354 12.26 19.98 3.47
N ASP A 355 13.04 19.70 4.52
CA ASP A 355 13.08 18.38 5.15
C ASP A 355 11.67 17.94 5.53
N THR A 356 11.32 16.71 5.15
CA THR A 356 9.95 16.20 5.27
C THR A 356 9.97 14.76 5.75
N THR A 357 9.06 14.43 6.67
CA THR A 357 8.88 13.09 7.23
C THR A 357 7.49 12.55 6.95
N VAL A 358 7.42 11.34 6.39
CA VAL A 358 6.16 10.63 6.12
C VAL A 358 6.21 9.25 6.78
N ASN A 359 5.30 9.00 7.71
CA ASN A 359 5.14 7.71 8.39
C ASN A 359 3.82 7.07 7.96
N ALA A 360 3.84 6.19 6.96
CA ALA A 360 2.66 5.48 6.49
C ALA A 360 3.05 4.29 5.61
N ALA A 361 2.23 3.24 5.61
CA ALA A 361 2.25 2.30 4.51
C ALA A 361 1.78 3.00 3.23
N ILE A 362 2.43 2.69 2.11
CA ILE A 362 2.09 3.17 0.78
C ILE A 362 1.68 1.96 -0.05
N MET A 363 0.47 1.97 -0.60
CA MET A 363 0.06 1.06 -1.67
C MET A 363 -0.32 1.88 -2.88
N ALA A 364 0.53 1.89 -3.90
CA ALA A 364 0.33 2.75 -5.07
C ALA A 364 0.54 1.97 -6.36
N GLY A 365 0.09 2.57 -7.47
CA GLY A 365 0.49 2.12 -8.78
C GLY A 365 1.84 2.68 -9.22
N ILE A 366 2.43 2.05 -10.23
CA ILE A 366 3.69 2.47 -10.84
C ILE A 366 3.54 2.59 -12.36
N VAL A 367 4.45 3.32 -13.01
CA VAL A 367 4.60 3.27 -14.47
C VAL A 367 5.67 2.23 -14.76
N GLU A 368 5.32 1.14 -15.45
CA GLU A 368 6.27 0.07 -15.78
C GLU A 368 7.35 0.53 -16.77
N THR A 369 8.55 -0.03 -16.66
CA THR A 369 9.60 0.17 -17.67
C THR A 369 9.21 -0.54 -18.96
N VAL A 370 9.23 0.20 -20.08
CA VAL A 370 9.01 -0.33 -21.42
C VAL A 370 10.27 -0.14 -22.24
N GLY A 371 10.84 -1.24 -22.73
CA GLY A 371 12.10 -1.22 -23.49
C GLY A 371 13.20 -0.51 -22.71
N SER A 372 13.83 0.50 -23.34
CA SER A 372 14.94 1.28 -22.77
C SER A 372 14.55 2.33 -21.74
N ASP A 373 13.25 2.59 -21.59
CA ASP A 373 12.74 3.72 -20.82
C ASP A 373 12.54 3.35 -19.35
N TYR A 374 13.64 3.35 -18.59
CA TYR A 374 13.58 3.11 -17.15
C TYR A 374 12.66 4.13 -16.46
N SER A 375 11.65 3.63 -15.74
CA SER A 375 10.60 4.45 -15.15
C SER A 375 10.79 4.74 -13.65
N GLY A 376 12.00 4.50 -13.14
CA GLY A 376 12.45 4.96 -11.82
C GLY A 376 12.30 3.93 -10.68
N GLY A 377 11.59 2.83 -10.89
CA GLY A 377 11.52 1.70 -9.96
C GLY A 377 11.07 2.08 -8.54
N LEU A 378 11.45 1.24 -7.57
CA LEU A 378 11.13 1.38 -6.16
C LEU A 378 11.74 2.65 -5.53
N GLU A 379 12.96 3.03 -5.91
CA GLU A 379 13.64 4.21 -5.36
C GLU A 379 12.98 5.55 -5.73
N ASN A 380 12.04 5.52 -6.69
CA ASN A 380 11.20 6.65 -7.09
C ASN A 380 9.70 6.33 -7.01
N LEU A 381 9.29 5.34 -6.22
CA LEU A 381 7.87 5.06 -5.94
C LEU A 381 7.19 6.30 -5.32
N PRO A 382 7.72 6.90 -4.22
CA PRO A 382 7.42 8.28 -3.91
C PRO A 382 7.98 9.21 -4.99
N ARG A 383 7.09 9.89 -5.69
CA ARG A 383 7.46 10.89 -6.70
C ARG A 383 7.72 12.24 -6.03
N PHE A 384 8.49 13.09 -6.70
CA PHE A 384 8.82 14.44 -6.23
C PHE A 384 8.70 15.44 -7.38
N LEU A 385 8.39 16.69 -7.04
CA LEU A 385 8.28 17.82 -7.98
C LEU A 385 9.17 19.02 -7.60
N GLU A 386 10.08 18.83 -6.65
CA GLU A 386 10.88 19.91 -6.05
C GLU A 386 12.37 19.65 -6.16
N ASN A 387 13.16 20.71 -5.98
CA ASN A 387 14.59 20.58 -5.76
C ASN A 387 14.85 20.17 -4.30
N TRP A 388 15.19 18.89 -4.08
CA TRP A 388 15.57 18.35 -2.77
C TRP A 388 17.07 18.30 -2.52
N SER A 389 17.90 18.92 -3.37
CA SER A 389 19.35 18.97 -3.15
C SER A 389 19.68 19.58 -1.78
N GLY A 390 20.42 18.84 -0.97
CA GLY A 390 20.76 19.23 0.40
C GLY A 390 19.61 19.13 1.41
N LYS A 391 18.52 18.43 1.07
CA LYS A 391 17.36 18.16 1.93
C LYS A 391 17.19 16.67 2.20
N VAL A 392 16.55 16.35 3.31
CA VAL A 392 16.28 14.98 3.74
C VAL A 392 14.81 14.65 3.60
N PHE A 393 14.52 13.54 2.92
CA PHE A 393 13.21 12.91 2.97
C PHE A 393 13.30 11.67 3.86
N THR A 394 12.63 11.72 5.01
CA THR A 394 12.54 10.60 5.94
C THR A 394 11.23 9.86 5.69
N TYR A 395 11.31 8.58 5.38
CA TYR A 395 10.16 7.73 5.16
C TYR A 395 10.24 6.50 6.05
N ASN A 396 9.18 6.26 6.83
CA ASN A 396 9.01 5.03 7.58
C ASN A 396 7.70 4.36 7.18
N GLY A 397 7.77 3.12 6.67
CA GLY A 397 6.56 2.41 6.27
C GLY A 397 6.82 1.16 5.43
N SER A 398 5.78 0.74 4.73
CA SER A 398 5.77 -0.38 3.79
C SER A 398 5.49 0.15 2.38
N MET A 399 6.30 -0.23 1.39
CA MET A 399 6.11 0.16 0.00
C MET A 399 5.50 -1.00 -0.80
N VAL A 400 4.24 -0.85 -1.17
CA VAL A 400 3.48 -1.86 -1.91
C VAL A 400 3.10 -1.34 -3.29
N VAL A 401 3.34 -2.15 -4.32
CA VAL A 401 2.93 -1.89 -5.70
C VAL A 401 2.06 -3.04 -6.19
N MET A 402 0.79 -2.78 -6.43
CA MET A 402 -0.18 -3.82 -6.80
C MET A 402 -0.65 -3.77 -8.25
N TYR A 403 -0.56 -2.61 -8.90
CA TYR A 403 -1.10 -2.34 -10.24
C TYR A 403 -0.28 -1.27 -10.99
N PRO A 404 -0.40 -1.16 -12.33
CA PRO A 404 0.04 0.03 -13.05
C PRO A 404 -0.80 1.25 -12.69
N SER A 405 -0.18 2.44 -12.68
CA SER A 405 -0.89 3.71 -12.59
C SER A 405 -1.68 3.95 -13.88
N GLN A 406 -2.96 4.29 -13.74
CA GLN A 406 -3.87 4.63 -14.84
C GLN A 406 -3.99 6.14 -15.04
N TYR A 407 -3.72 6.95 -14.00
CA TYR A 407 -3.85 8.42 -14.06
C TYR A 407 -2.53 9.16 -14.23
N ALA A 408 -1.55 8.91 -13.35
CA ALA A 408 -0.23 9.56 -13.41
C ALA A 408 0.76 8.68 -14.20
N THR A 409 0.61 8.68 -15.52
CA THR A 409 1.22 7.70 -16.43
C THR A 409 2.58 8.12 -17.00
N ASN A 410 3.07 9.33 -16.72
CA ASN A 410 4.37 9.74 -17.27
C ASN A 410 5.54 9.03 -16.60
N LYS A 411 6.46 8.52 -17.43
CA LYS A 411 7.70 7.87 -17.01
C LYS A 411 8.58 8.80 -16.16
N TRP A 412 9.55 8.22 -15.46
CA TRP A 412 10.53 8.99 -14.72
C TRP A 412 11.30 9.96 -15.64
N PRO A 413 11.30 11.28 -15.35
CA PRO A 413 11.85 12.30 -16.24
C PRO A 413 13.37 12.48 -16.11
N ARG A 414 14.06 11.64 -15.32
CA ARG A 414 15.42 11.88 -14.80
C ARG A 414 15.46 13.09 -13.84
N THR A 415 16.64 13.38 -13.30
CA THR A 415 16.88 14.51 -12.37
C THR A 415 17.21 15.79 -13.14
N GLY A 416 16.86 16.95 -12.59
CA GLY A 416 17.23 18.27 -13.13
C GLY A 416 16.05 19.21 -13.26
N ASP A 417 15.08 18.89 -14.13
CA ASP A 417 14.00 19.81 -14.50
C ASP A 417 12.75 19.69 -13.62
N VAL A 418 12.33 18.44 -13.36
CA VAL A 418 11.13 18.15 -12.57
C VAL A 418 11.46 18.14 -11.08
N TYR A 419 12.55 17.46 -10.70
CA TYR A 419 13.01 17.35 -9.32
C TYR A 419 14.52 17.09 -9.26
N ASN A 420 15.11 17.31 -8.09
CA ASN A 420 16.40 16.71 -7.71
C ASN A 420 16.18 15.82 -6.48
N PRO A 421 16.93 14.72 -6.33
CA PRO A 421 16.65 13.73 -5.30
C PRO A 421 17.06 14.22 -3.89
N PRO A 422 16.28 13.88 -2.85
CA PRO A 422 16.69 14.10 -1.46
C PRO A 422 17.78 13.10 -1.04
N THR A 423 18.43 13.39 0.08
CA THR A 423 18.99 12.32 0.91
C THR A 423 17.82 11.48 1.45
N ARG A 424 17.72 10.23 1.00
CA ARG A 424 16.66 9.29 1.40
C ARG A 424 17.04 8.64 2.73
N ARG A 425 16.24 8.87 3.76
CA ARG A 425 16.31 8.14 5.04
C ARG A 425 15.09 7.22 5.12
N TRP A 426 15.24 6.02 4.59
CA TRP A 426 14.14 5.05 4.50
C TRP A 426 14.30 3.99 5.58
N SER A 427 13.20 3.64 6.23
CA SER A 427 13.12 2.51 7.15
C SER A 427 11.78 1.81 7.00
N PHE A 428 11.77 0.51 7.25
CA PHE A 428 10.52 -0.19 7.51
C PHE A 428 9.94 0.22 8.87
N ASP A 429 8.63 0.43 8.93
CA ASP A 429 7.94 0.71 10.19
C ASP A 429 7.70 -0.61 10.95
N LEU A 430 8.48 -0.82 12.02
CA LEU A 430 8.39 -2.03 12.84
C LEU A 430 7.03 -2.21 13.52
N ASN A 431 6.22 -1.14 13.67
CA ASN A 431 4.85 -1.27 14.16
C ASN A 431 4.02 -2.22 13.28
N PHE A 432 4.32 -2.34 11.98
CA PHE A 432 3.56 -3.22 11.08
C PHE A 432 3.84 -4.72 11.30
N THR A 433 4.75 -5.07 12.21
CA THR A 433 4.94 -6.46 12.70
C THR A 433 4.03 -6.82 13.88
N ASP A 434 3.31 -5.83 14.41
CA ASP A 434 2.30 -5.97 15.45
C ASP A 434 0.90 -5.83 14.82
N PRO A 435 0.08 -6.91 14.83
CA PRO A 435 -1.26 -6.86 14.27
C PRO A 435 -2.17 -5.77 14.84
N SER A 436 -1.93 -5.33 16.08
CA SER A 436 -2.71 -4.26 16.73
C SER A 436 -2.34 -2.85 16.24
N LYS A 437 -1.21 -2.72 15.54
CA LYS A 437 -0.68 -1.45 15.02
C LYS A 437 -0.65 -1.39 13.49
N LEU A 438 -1.29 -2.34 12.83
CA LEU A 438 -1.50 -2.29 11.39
C LEU A 438 -2.47 -1.17 11.02
N PRO A 439 -2.25 -0.47 9.88
CA PRO A 439 -3.20 0.52 9.38
C PRO A 439 -4.63 -0.04 9.28
N PRO A 440 -5.67 0.78 9.54
CA PRO A 440 -7.04 0.37 9.32
C PRO A 440 -7.23 -0.17 7.90
N LEU A 441 -8.01 -1.24 7.73
CA LEU A 441 -8.26 -1.85 6.42
C LEU A 441 -7.00 -2.33 5.68
N THR A 442 -5.92 -2.68 6.39
CA THR A 442 -4.72 -3.27 5.78
C THR A 442 -5.11 -4.47 4.91
N PRO A 443 -4.79 -4.46 3.59
CA PRO A 443 -5.09 -5.61 2.73
C PRO A 443 -4.38 -6.86 3.20
N GLN A 444 -5.01 -8.01 2.98
CA GLN A 444 -4.48 -9.29 3.40
C GLN A 444 -4.44 -10.26 2.22
N VAL A 445 -3.28 -10.84 1.96
CA VAL A 445 -3.09 -11.88 0.94
C VAL A 445 -3.32 -13.25 1.53
N ARG A 446 -3.81 -14.19 0.72
CA ARG A 446 -4.05 -15.58 1.15
C ARG A 446 -2.78 -16.41 1.02
N ALA A 447 -2.49 -17.20 2.05
CA ALA A 447 -1.48 -18.23 2.02
C ALA A 447 -2.05 -19.57 2.47
N VAL A 448 -1.59 -20.65 1.84
CA VAL A 448 -1.89 -22.02 2.22
C VAL A 448 -0.57 -22.70 2.57
N VAL A 449 -0.47 -23.24 3.78
CA VAL A 449 0.76 -23.83 4.29
C VAL A 449 0.51 -25.29 4.64
N ARG A 450 1.33 -26.19 4.10
CA ARG A 450 1.34 -27.60 4.53
C ARG A 450 2.09 -27.69 5.86
N VAL A 451 1.43 -28.28 6.86
CA VAL A 451 1.93 -28.32 8.24
C VAL A 451 2.48 -29.68 8.59
N LYS A 452 1.61 -30.69 8.64
CA LYS A 452 1.95 -32.04 9.10
C LYS A 452 1.32 -33.09 8.20
N TRP A 453 2.11 -34.10 7.85
CA TRP A 453 1.66 -35.32 7.20
C TRP A 453 1.84 -36.49 8.17
N ALA A 454 0.86 -37.40 8.23
CA ALA A 454 0.99 -38.64 8.98
C ALA A 454 0.10 -39.74 8.41
N THR A 455 0.57 -40.99 8.54
CA THR A 455 -0.25 -42.20 8.43
C THR A 455 -0.93 -42.44 9.77
N ILE A 456 -2.21 -42.80 9.76
CA ILE A 456 -3.02 -43.08 10.96
C ILE A 456 -3.70 -44.43 10.84
N ALA A 457 -4.16 -44.97 11.97
CA ALA A 457 -5.06 -46.10 11.94
C ALA A 457 -6.35 -45.70 11.20
N PRO A 458 -6.93 -46.60 10.41
CA PRO A 458 -8.32 -46.42 10.01
C PRO A 458 -9.17 -46.34 11.28
N ASP A 459 -10.18 -45.46 11.29
CA ASP A 459 -11.12 -45.23 12.39
C ASP A 459 -10.69 -44.33 13.56
N GLU A 460 -9.48 -43.73 13.55
CA GLU A 460 -9.17 -42.67 14.51
C GLU A 460 -9.96 -41.37 14.20
N SER A 461 -11.11 -41.22 14.88
CA SER A 461 -11.95 -40.02 14.89
C SER A 461 -11.23 -38.79 15.43
#